data_AF-A0A8T4IVZ3-F1
#
_entry.id   AF-A0A8T4IVZ3-F1
#
_cell.length_a   1.000
_cell.length_b   1.000
_cell.length_c   1.000
_cell.angle_alpha   90.00
_cell.angle_beta   90.00
_cell.angle_gamma   90.00
#
_symmetry.space_group_name_H-M   'P 1'
#
loop_
_entity.id
_entity.type
_entity.pdbx_description
1 polymer ?
#
loop_
_entity_poly.entity_id
_entity_poly.type
_entity_poly.pdbx_seq_one_letter_code
_entity_poly.pdbx_strand_id
1 'polypeptide(L)'
;MDDHGDDFGKWFVEDASYKTEEQWASIAGHIRHAVNKVSPEQLPVCLPGEPQECGRSAQQHALAWAARLKAAAHHMIEQYAPSPARAAHVAGPLYQRYLSELRADSSGEH
;
A
#
# COMPACT_ATOMS: atom_id res chain seq x y z
N MET A 1 -12.15 -18.35 8.84
CA MET A 1 -12.50 -16.94 9.05
C MET A 1 -11.24 -16.19 8.69
N ASP A 2 -11.10 -15.92 7.40
CA ASP A 2 -9.94 -15.26 6.83
C ASP A 2 -10.08 -13.77 7.12
N ASP A 3 -9.16 -13.23 7.92
CA ASP A 3 -9.13 -11.82 8.25
C ASP A 3 -8.69 -11.05 6.99
N HIS A 4 -9.65 -10.43 6.34
CA HIS A 4 -9.44 -9.67 5.11
C HIS A 4 -8.97 -8.22 5.37
N GLY A 5 -8.62 -7.87 6.62
CA GLY A 5 -8.26 -6.50 6.98
C GLY A 5 -9.45 -5.54 6.84
N ASP A 6 -10.62 -5.98 7.31
CA ASP A 6 -11.93 -5.38 7.06
C ASP A 6 -12.22 -4.16 7.96
N ASP A 7 -11.28 -3.21 8.06
CA ASP A 7 -11.45 -1.93 8.78
C ASP A 7 -11.75 -0.76 7.82
N PHE A 8 -12.18 -1.06 6.60
CA PHE A 8 -12.54 -0.05 5.60
C PHE A 8 -14.03 0.25 5.66
N GLY A 9 -14.41 1.27 6.45
CA GLY A 9 -15.76 1.87 6.42
C GLY A 9 -16.16 2.35 5.01
N LYS A 10 -17.43 2.71 4.79
CA LYS A 10 -17.97 3.20 3.50
C LYS A 10 -17.05 4.23 2.84
N TRP A 11 -16.28 3.83 1.82
CA TRP A 11 -15.35 4.72 1.12
C TRP A 11 -16.08 5.52 0.03
N PHE A 12 -15.89 6.83 0.10
CA PHE A 12 -16.33 7.80 -0.90
C PHE A 12 -15.63 7.51 -2.24
N VAL A 13 -16.40 7.50 -3.32
CA VAL A 13 -15.87 7.45 -4.68
C VAL A 13 -15.45 8.88 -5.03
N GLU A 14 -14.17 9.19 -4.90
CA GLU A 14 -13.59 10.42 -5.44
C GLU A 14 -12.75 10.06 -6.68
N ASP A 15 -13.22 10.52 -7.84
CA ASP A 15 -12.54 10.44 -9.12
C ASP A 15 -11.27 11.30 -9.10
N ALA A 16 -10.12 10.67 -8.86
CA ALA A 16 -8.82 11.31 -9.06
C ALA A 16 -7.75 10.27 -9.45
N SER A 17 -7.89 9.64 -10.62
CA SER A 17 -6.73 9.00 -11.25
C SER A 17 -6.88 8.87 -12.77
N TYR A 18 -5.88 9.33 -13.50
CA TYR A 18 -5.71 9.13 -14.95
C TYR A 18 -5.33 7.68 -15.33
N LYS A 19 -5.52 6.70 -14.43
CA LYS A 19 -5.09 5.32 -14.64
C LYS A 19 -6.27 4.41 -14.97
N THR A 20 -6.11 3.55 -15.98
CA THR A 20 -7.11 2.53 -16.33
C THR A 20 -7.12 1.39 -15.30
N GLU A 21 -8.17 0.57 -15.30
CA GLU A 21 -8.25 -0.60 -14.42
C GLU A 21 -7.09 -1.59 -14.64
N GLU A 22 -6.61 -1.76 -15.88
CA GLU A 22 -5.45 -2.62 -16.17
C GLU A 22 -4.15 -2.06 -15.57
N GLN A 23 -3.98 -0.73 -15.62
CA GLN A 23 -2.84 -0.07 -14.98
C GLN A 23 -2.91 -0.20 -13.46
N TRP A 24 -4.11 -0.08 -12.89
CA TRP A 24 -4.32 -0.34 -11.47
C TRP A 24 -4.08 -1.80 -11.10
N ALA A 25 -4.45 -2.77 -11.94
CA ALA A 25 -4.22 -4.19 -11.69
C ALA A 25 -2.73 -4.50 -11.64
N SER A 26 -1.95 -3.91 -12.55
CA SER A 26 -0.48 -3.99 -12.52
C SER A 26 0.10 -3.40 -11.24
N ILE A 27 -0.35 -2.20 -10.83
CA ILE A 27 0.09 -1.56 -9.58
C ILE A 27 -0.27 -2.43 -8.37
N ALA A 28 -1.51 -2.90 -8.28
CA ALA A 28 -1.98 -3.75 -7.19
C ALA A 28 -1.16 -5.05 -7.12
N GLY A 29 -0.88 -5.69 -8.25
CA GLY A 29 -0.04 -6.87 -8.33
C GLY A 29 1.37 -6.63 -7.77
N HIS A 30 2.01 -5.50 -8.12
CA HIS A 30 3.32 -5.13 -7.59
C HIS A 30 3.29 -4.86 -6.09
N ILE A 31 2.28 -4.13 -5.60
CA ILE A 31 2.14 -3.84 -4.18
C ILE A 31 1.90 -5.12 -3.39
N ARG A 32 1.05 -6.03 -3.88
CA ARG A 32 0.84 -7.36 -3.30
C ARG A 32 2.15 -8.13 -3.19
N HIS A 33 2.93 -8.17 -4.27
CA HIS A 33 4.21 -8.84 -4.27
C HIS A 33 5.16 -8.23 -3.23
N ALA A 34 5.22 -6.90 -3.12
CA ALA A 34 6.03 -6.23 -2.10
C ALA A 34 5.57 -6.58 -0.67
N VAL A 35 4.26 -6.54 -0.38
CA VAL A 35 3.72 -6.93 0.93
C VAL A 35 4.13 -8.36 1.26
N ASN A 36 3.96 -9.30 0.33
CA ASN A 36 4.29 -10.72 0.53
C ASN A 36 5.80 -10.96 0.76
N LYS A 37 6.68 -9.98 0.48
CA LYS A 37 8.12 -10.06 0.77
C LYS A 37 8.50 -9.48 2.12
N VAL A 38 7.75 -8.52 2.64
CA VAL A 38 8.08 -7.78 3.87
C VAL A 38 7.12 -8.06 5.03
N SER A 39 6.07 -8.82 4.79
CA SER A 39 5.08 -9.28 5.76
C SER A 39 5.06 -10.81 5.82
N PRO A 40 4.86 -11.42 7.00
CA PRO A 40 4.68 -12.87 7.12
C PRO A 40 3.35 -13.36 6.54
N GLU A 41 2.35 -12.48 6.47
CA GLU A 41 1.03 -12.80 5.96
C GLU A 41 0.97 -12.62 4.44
N GLN A 42 0.45 -13.63 3.75
CA GLN A 42 0.27 -13.61 2.30
C GLN A 42 -1.08 -13.01 1.95
N LEU A 43 -1.07 -11.99 1.10
CA LEU A 43 -2.28 -11.42 0.56
C LEU A 43 -2.91 -12.36 -0.50
N PRO A 44 -4.25 -12.41 -0.58
CA PRO A 44 -4.96 -13.28 -1.50
C PRO A 44 -4.78 -12.89 -2.98
N VAL A 45 -5.03 -13.88 -3.86
CA VAL A 45 -5.11 -13.71 -5.32
C VAL A 45 -6.54 -13.36 -5.75
N CYS A 46 -6.97 -12.15 -5.40
CA CYS A 46 -8.35 -11.68 -5.57
C CYS A 46 -8.53 -10.43 -6.47
N LEU A 47 -7.55 -10.11 -7.32
CA LEU A 47 -7.73 -9.06 -8.34
C LEU A 47 -8.80 -9.44 -9.38
N PRO A 48 -9.34 -8.47 -10.12
CA PRO A 48 -10.20 -8.76 -11.27
C PRO A 48 -9.55 -9.76 -12.24
N GLY A 49 -10.26 -10.84 -12.55
CA GLY A 49 -9.80 -11.94 -13.40
C GLY A 49 -8.98 -13.03 -12.70
N GLU A 50 -8.72 -12.93 -11.40
CA GLU A 50 -8.02 -13.97 -10.63
C GLU A 50 -8.98 -15.04 -10.06
N PRO A 51 -8.49 -16.25 -9.73
CA PRO A 51 -9.35 -17.36 -9.28
C PRO A 51 -10.18 -17.09 -8.03
N GLN A 52 -9.77 -16.13 -7.20
CA GLN A 52 -10.48 -15.74 -5.97
C GLN A 52 -10.98 -14.30 -6.05
N GLU A 53 -11.34 -13.82 -7.25
CA GLU A 53 -11.87 -12.46 -7.45
C GLU A 53 -12.97 -12.13 -6.43
N CYS A 54 -12.79 -11.02 -5.71
CA CYS A 54 -13.69 -10.61 -4.63
C CYS A 54 -14.69 -9.50 -5.03
N GLY A 55 -14.73 -9.13 -6.32
CA GLY A 55 -15.60 -8.09 -6.87
C GLY A 55 -15.18 -6.65 -6.60
N ARG A 56 -14.02 -6.43 -5.95
CA ARG A 56 -13.43 -5.09 -5.75
C ARG A 56 -12.60 -4.68 -6.96
N SER A 57 -12.58 -3.39 -7.30
CA SER A 57 -11.77 -2.87 -8.42
C SER A 57 -10.27 -3.04 -8.15
N ALA A 58 -9.46 -2.97 -9.19
CA ALA A 58 -8.01 -3.05 -9.03
C ALA A 58 -7.47 -1.83 -8.25
N GLN A 59 -8.08 -0.66 -8.42
CA GLN A 59 -7.74 0.54 -7.64
C GLN A 59 -7.97 0.32 -6.14
N GLN A 60 -9.11 -0.28 -5.76
CA GLN A 60 -9.42 -0.56 -4.36
C GLN A 60 -8.37 -1.51 -3.74
N HIS A 61 -7.97 -2.54 -4.48
CA HIS A 61 -6.88 -3.43 -4.05
C HIS A 61 -5.56 -2.69 -3.90
N ALA A 62 -5.18 -1.86 -4.87
CA ALA A 62 -3.94 -1.09 -4.82
C ALA A 62 -3.86 -0.22 -3.55
N LEU A 63 -4.95 0.48 -3.20
CA LEU A 63 -5.00 1.34 -2.02
C LEU A 63 -4.96 0.54 -0.72
N ALA A 64 -5.78 -0.52 -0.60
CA ALA A 64 -5.81 -1.36 0.60
C ALA A 64 -4.45 -2.03 0.86
N TRP A 65 -3.82 -2.57 -0.19
CA TRP A 65 -2.52 -3.21 -0.06
C TRP A 65 -1.39 -2.19 0.14
N ALA A 66 -1.49 -0.96 -0.37
CA ALA A 66 -0.53 0.10 -0.07
C ALA A 66 -0.56 0.45 1.42
N ALA A 67 -1.75 0.51 2.03
CA ALA A 67 -1.89 0.71 3.47
C ALA A 67 -1.25 -0.45 4.25
N ARG A 68 -1.48 -1.70 3.84
CA ARG A 68 -0.83 -2.89 4.44
C ARG A 68 0.69 -2.84 4.32
N LEU A 69 1.20 -2.46 3.15
CA LEU A 69 2.65 -2.32 2.90
C LEU A 69 3.26 -1.25 3.81
N LYS A 70 2.61 -0.10 3.95
CA LYS A 70 3.05 0.97 4.86
C LYS A 70 3.14 0.48 6.30
N ALA A 71 2.13 -0.26 6.77
CA ALA A 71 2.13 -0.82 8.13
C ALA A 71 3.25 -1.87 8.31
N ALA A 72 3.44 -2.77 7.34
CA ALA A 72 4.49 -3.78 7.39
C ALA A 72 5.90 -3.14 7.40
N ALA A 73 6.13 -2.13 6.56
CA ALA A 73 7.37 -1.38 6.55
C ALA A 73 7.62 -0.62 7.87
N HIS A 74 6.58 -0.03 8.46
CA HIS A 74 6.68 0.63 9.77
C HIS A 74 7.06 -0.38 10.86
N HIS A 75 6.40 -1.53 10.90
CA HIS A 75 6.72 -2.58 11.85
C HIS A 75 8.16 -3.08 11.71
N MET A 76 8.64 -3.21 10.46
CA MET A 76 10.05 -3.54 10.18
C MET A 76 11.01 -2.48 10.73
N ILE A 77 10.69 -1.19 10.63
CA ILE A 77 11.50 -0.11 11.23
C ILE A 77 11.58 -0.29 12.75
N GLU A 78 10.46 -0.58 13.41
CA GLU A 78 10.43 -0.79 14.87
C GLU A 78 11.23 -2.01 15.30
N GLN A 79 11.16 -3.12 14.54
CA GLN A 79 11.85 -4.36 14.88
C GLN A 79 13.37 -4.31 14.65
N TYR A 80 13.82 -3.69 13.55
CA TYR A 80 15.20 -3.83 13.07
C TYR A 80 16.05 -2.57 13.21
N ALA A 81 15.48 -1.45 13.69
CA ALA A 81 16.29 -0.28 13.97
C ALA A 81 17.29 -0.56 15.13
N PRO A 82 18.54 -0.08 15.04
CA PRO A 82 19.57 -0.33 16.05
C PRO A 82 19.31 0.41 17.37
N SER A 83 18.36 1.35 17.41
CA SER A 83 17.95 2.04 18.63
C SER A 83 16.56 2.68 18.48
N PRO A 84 15.86 2.96 19.61
CA PRO A 84 14.58 3.66 19.58
C PRO A 84 14.66 5.04 18.92
N ALA A 85 15.75 5.79 19.15
CA ALA A 85 15.98 7.08 18.51
C ALA A 85 16.10 6.96 16.99
N ARG A 86 16.74 5.89 16.49
CA ARG A 86 16.84 5.63 15.05
C ARG A 86 15.50 5.24 14.46
N ALA A 87 14.72 4.39 15.14
CA ALA A 87 13.37 4.03 14.73
C ALA A 87 12.49 5.28 14.59
N ALA A 88 12.45 6.14 15.61
CA ALA A 88 11.68 7.37 15.62
C ALA A 88 12.08 8.33 14.48
N HIS A 89 13.38 8.46 14.20
CA HIS A 89 13.86 9.28 13.09
C HIS A 89 13.43 8.73 11.71
N VAL A 90 13.54 7.42 11.49
CA VAL A 90 13.21 6.79 10.20
C VAL A 90 11.71 6.82 9.95
N ALA A 91 10.90 6.46 10.95
CA ALA A 91 9.44 6.43 10.85
C ALA A 91 8.80 7.82 10.81
N GLY A 92 9.47 8.85 11.33
CA GLY A 92 8.98 10.23 11.37
C GLY A 92 9.68 11.13 10.34
N PRO A 93 10.71 11.90 10.75
CA PRO A 93 11.38 12.89 9.89
C PRO A 93 11.78 12.38 8.49
N LEU A 94 12.41 11.20 8.40
CA LEU A 94 12.87 10.68 7.12
C LEU A 94 11.71 10.28 6.21
N TYR A 95 10.69 9.61 6.76
CA TYR A 95 9.45 9.31 6.03
C TYR A 95 8.77 10.58 5.52
N GLN A 96 8.66 11.63 6.34
CA GLN A 96 8.04 12.90 5.93
C GLN A 96 8.81 13.59 4.81
N ARG A 97 10.15 13.53 4.85
CA ARG A 97 10.99 14.01 3.75
C ARG A 97 10.67 13.28 2.45
N TYR A 98 10.73 11.95 2.43
CA TYR A 98 10.43 11.16 1.22
C TYR A 98 9.00 11.37 0.72
N LEU A 99 8.03 11.49 1.62
CA LEU A 99 6.65 11.79 1.25
C LEU A 99 6.50 13.18 0.60
N SER A 100 7.28 14.15 1.07
CA SER A 100 7.27 15.51 0.52
C SER A 100 7.93 15.55 -0.86
N GLU A 101 9.03 14.82 -1.05
CA GLU A 101 9.70 14.64 -2.35
C GLU A 101 8.73 14.00 -3.37
N LEU A 102 8.05 12.90 -3.02
CA LEU A 102 7.06 12.26 -3.89
C LEU A 102 5.90 13.20 -4.29
N ARG A 103 5.45 14.06 -3.37
CA ARG A 103 4.40 15.06 -3.64
C ARG A 103 4.89 16.15 -4.59
N ALA A 104 6.13 16.60 -4.41
CA ALA A 104 6.74 17.59 -5.28
C ALA A 104 6.89 17.05 -6.72
N ASP A 105 7.36 15.81 -6.87
CA ASP A 105 7.50 15.17 -8.18
C ASP A 105 6.14 15.00 -8.88
N SER A 106 5.10 14.62 -8.13
CA SER A 106 3.74 14.51 -8.68
C SER A 106 3.09 15.84 -9.06
N SER A 107 3.60 16.97 -8.55
CA SER A 107 3.12 18.32 -8.86
C SER A 107 3.91 18.99 -10.00
N GLY A 108 5.01 18.36 -10.45
CA GLY A 108 5.95 18.88 -11.44
C GLY A 108 5.71 18.43 -12.89
N GLU A 109 4.67 17.65 -13.16
CA GLU A 109 4.19 17.41 -14.53
C GLU A 109 3.42 18.66 -15.02
N HIS A 110 4.13 19.59 -15.66
CA HIS A 110 3.60 20.65 -16.53
C HIS A 110 4.43 20.69 -17.82
#